data_AF-A0A968P3W9-F1
#
_entry.id   AF-A0A968P3W9-F1
#
_cell.length_a   1.000
_cell.length_b   1.000
_cell.length_c   1.000
_cell.angle_alpha   90.00
_cell.angle_beta   90.00
_cell.angle_gamma   90.00
#
_symmetry.space_group_name_H-M   'P 1'
#
loop_
_entity.id
_entity.type
_entity.pdbx_description
1 polymer ?
#
loop_
_entity_poly.entity_id
_entity_poly.type
_entity_poly.pdbx_seq_one_letter_code
_entity_poly.pdbx_strand_id
1 'polypeptide(L)'
;MEAEKIPIKTIEKNKGKQENRLKLVQELETKLNGITGTLGALASTKGFTDMKLTTGDANVVGGTVDPNSATSGNWNIEVIELAQKAAAITNGFPDKDKTQVGIGYFKFETKDGTREVYINGGNNTLEGVAAAINS
;
A
#
# COMPACT_ATOMS: atom_id res chain seq x y z
N MET A 1 -46.59 13.57 47.44
CA MET A 1 -46.05 12.85 46.27
C MET A 1 -45.68 13.72 45.07
N GLU A 2 -46.52 14.66 44.57
CA GLU A 2 -46.12 15.55 43.44
C GLU A 2 -45.21 16.72 43.89
N ALA A 3 -45.43 17.30 45.08
CA ALA A 3 -44.64 18.42 45.60
C ALA A 3 -43.19 18.03 45.97
N GLU A 4 -42.96 16.78 46.39
CA GLU A 4 -41.64 16.25 46.76
C GLU A 4 -40.71 16.04 45.55
N LYS A 5 -41.25 16.04 44.33
CA LYS A 5 -40.48 15.88 43.08
C LYS A 5 -40.02 17.22 42.45
N ILE A 6 -40.47 18.37 42.98
CA ILE A 6 -40.12 19.70 42.47
C ILE A 6 -38.60 19.99 42.52
N PRO A 7 -37.87 19.64 43.61
CA PRO A 7 -36.42 19.82 43.66
C PRO A 7 -35.71 18.98 42.60
N ILE A 8 -36.16 17.75 42.38
CA ILE A 8 -35.60 16.82 41.40
C ILE A 8 -35.80 17.35 39.98
N LYS A 9 -37.02 17.80 39.62
CA LYS A 9 -37.30 18.43 38.31
C LYS A 9 -36.42 19.66 38.06
N THR A 10 -36.09 20.42 39.11
CA THR A 10 -35.21 21.60 39.00
C THR A 10 -33.75 21.18 38.78
N ILE A 11 -33.29 20.15 39.49
CA ILE A 11 -31.95 19.57 39.30
C ILE A 11 -31.82 18.95 37.89
N GLU A 12 -32.82 18.22 37.41
CA GLU A 12 -32.86 17.66 36.05
C GLU A 12 -32.79 18.76 34.98
N LYS A 13 -33.56 19.85 35.16
CA LYS A 13 -33.51 21.01 34.27
C LYS A 13 -32.14 21.69 34.25
N ASN A 14 -31.49 21.80 35.41
CA ASN A 14 -30.15 22.36 35.52
C ASN A 14 -29.09 21.43 34.92
N LYS A 15 -29.23 20.12 35.11
CA LYS A 15 -28.39 19.10 34.47
C LYS A 15 -28.48 19.18 32.95
N GLY A 16 -29.68 19.21 32.38
CA GLY A 16 -29.87 19.35 30.93
C GLY A 16 -29.28 20.65 30.36
N LYS A 17 -29.35 21.76 31.11
CA LYS A 17 -28.67 23.02 30.73
C LYS A 17 -27.15 22.89 30.72
N GLN A 18 -26.58 22.20 31.71
CA GLN A 18 -25.13 21.98 31.80
C GLN A 18 -24.64 21.02 30.71
N GLU A 19 -25.38 19.93 30.44
CA GLU A 19 -25.08 19.00 29.35
C GLU A 19 -25.13 19.69 27.98
N ASN A 20 -26.13 20.54 27.73
CA ASN A 20 -26.19 21.33 26.50
C ASN A 20 -25.01 22.30 26.37
N ARG A 21 -24.61 22.96 27.47
CA ARG A 21 -23.42 23.83 27.47
C ARG A 21 -22.14 23.03 27.18
N LEU A 22 -21.97 21.87 27.81
CA LEU A 22 -20.83 21.00 27.58
C LEU A 22 -20.77 20.58 26.12
N LYS A 23 -21.90 20.16 25.54
CA LYS A 23 -21.99 19.79 24.12
C LYS A 23 -21.59 20.94 23.20
N LEU A 24 -22.08 22.15 23.46
CA LEU A 24 -21.71 23.33 22.66
C LEU A 24 -20.22 23.68 22.77
N VAL A 25 -19.63 23.53 23.96
CA VAL A 25 -18.19 23.76 24.16
C VAL A 25 -17.37 22.70 23.42
N GLN A 26 -17.77 21.42 23.48
CA GLN A 26 -17.12 20.33 22.75
C GLN A 26 -17.21 20.53 21.22
N GLU A 27 -18.36 20.98 20.73
CA GLU A 27 -18.54 21.31 19.31
C GLU A 27 -17.66 22.50 18.89
N LEU A 28 -17.54 23.52 19.73
CA LEU A 28 -16.65 24.65 19.49
C LEU A 28 -15.18 24.21 19.46
N GLU A 29 -14.75 23.42 20.44
CA GLU A 29 -13.39 22.88 20.53
C GLU A 29 -13.06 22.06 19.29
N THR A 30 -13.96 21.17 18.87
CA THR A 30 -13.80 20.37 17.66
C THR A 30 -13.63 21.24 16.41
N LYS A 31 -14.48 22.27 16.27
CA LYS A 31 -14.40 23.20 15.12
C LYS A 31 -13.12 24.03 15.16
N LEU A 32 -12.70 24.50 16.33
CA LEU A 32 -11.47 25.28 16.49
C LEU A 32 -10.23 24.43 16.18
N ASN A 33 -10.19 23.18 16.65
CA ASN A 33 -9.14 22.23 16.31
C ASN A 33 -9.13 21.93 14.80
N GLY A 34 -10.30 21.83 14.17
CA GLY A 34 -10.41 21.71 12.71
C GLY A 34 -9.81 22.91 11.97
N ILE A 35 -10.12 24.14 12.40
CA ILE A 35 -9.60 25.38 11.79
C ILE A 35 -8.09 25.52 12.00
N THR A 36 -7.60 25.26 13.21
CA THR A 36 -6.16 25.34 13.49
C THR A 36 -5.38 24.29 12.70
N GLY A 37 -5.94 23.09 12.51
CA GLY A 37 -5.38 22.07 11.64
C GLY A 37 -5.28 22.51 10.17
N THR A 38 -6.35 23.10 9.61
CA THR A 38 -6.31 23.57 8.21
C THR A 38 -5.40 24.76 8.01
N LEU A 39 -5.34 25.69 8.97
CA LEU A 39 -4.39 26.81 8.96
C LEU A 39 -2.94 26.32 9.03
N GLY A 40 -2.64 25.30 9.85
CA GLY A 40 -1.32 24.68 9.90
C GLY A 40 -0.92 24.06 8.56
N ALA A 41 -1.85 23.41 7.87
CA ALA A 41 -1.61 22.85 6.53
C ALA A 41 -1.36 23.95 5.47
N LEU A 42 -2.12 25.05 5.50
CA LEU A 42 -1.98 26.17 4.57
C LEU A 42 -0.74 27.04 4.85
N ALA A 43 -0.33 27.17 6.10
CA ALA A 43 0.88 27.89 6.50
C ALA A 43 2.16 27.15 6.08
N SER A 44 2.06 25.87 5.73
CA SER A 44 3.19 25.11 5.21
C SER A 44 3.47 25.46 3.76
N THR A 45 4.72 25.83 3.47
CA THR A 45 5.19 26.07 2.09
C THR A 45 5.24 24.79 1.25
N LYS A 46 5.14 23.61 1.89
CA LYS A 46 5.22 22.29 1.24
C LYS A 46 4.18 22.12 0.12
N GLY A 47 2.96 22.63 0.32
CA GLY A 47 1.91 22.55 -0.71
C GLY A 47 2.19 23.41 -1.94
N PHE A 48 3.10 24.37 -1.85
CA PHE A 48 3.49 25.25 -2.95
C PHE A 48 4.73 24.77 -3.71
N THR A 49 5.43 23.77 -3.18
CA THR A 49 6.56 23.11 -3.84
C THR A 49 6.17 21.83 -4.57
N ASP A 50 4.90 21.46 -4.56
CA ASP A 50 4.43 20.23 -5.23
C ASP A 50 4.70 20.28 -6.74
N MET A 51 5.17 19.16 -7.27
CA MET A 51 5.51 19.00 -8.67
C MET A 51 4.65 17.91 -9.30
N LYS A 52 4.19 18.17 -10.53
CA LYS A 52 3.39 17.22 -11.30
C LYS A 52 4.17 16.79 -12.55
N LEU A 53 4.30 15.49 -12.75
CA LEU A 53 4.74 14.93 -14.03
C LEU A 53 3.61 15.04 -15.05
N THR A 54 3.90 15.67 -16.17
CA THR A 54 3.04 15.63 -17.36
C THR A 54 3.82 14.88 -18.44
N THR A 55 3.25 13.79 -18.95
CA THR A 55 3.85 12.96 -20.01
C THR A 55 3.14 13.19 -21.34
N GLY A 56 3.90 13.13 -22.44
CA GLY A 56 3.34 13.20 -23.79
C GLY A 56 2.61 11.92 -24.21
N ASP A 57 3.03 10.77 -23.68
CA ASP A 57 2.38 9.48 -23.90
C ASP A 57 2.43 8.62 -22.62
N ALA A 58 1.28 8.49 -21.96
CA ALA A 58 1.14 7.76 -20.71
C ALA A 58 1.25 6.23 -20.87
N ASN A 59 1.15 5.70 -22.09
CA ASN A 59 1.32 4.27 -22.34
C ASN A 59 2.80 3.86 -22.43
N VAL A 60 3.69 4.82 -22.70
CA VAL A 60 5.13 4.57 -22.87
C VAL A 60 5.90 4.94 -21.60
N VAL A 61 5.66 6.14 -21.05
CA VAL A 61 6.33 6.62 -19.83
C VAL A 61 5.33 7.29 -18.90
N GLY A 62 5.23 6.75 -17.69
CA GLY A 62 4.45 7.32 -16.59
C GLY A 62 5.25 7.26 -15.28
N GLY A 63 4.80 7.96 -14.26
CA GLY A 63 5.47 7.95 -12.97
C GLY A 63 4.93 8.98 -11.99
N THR A 64 5.59 9.04 -10.84
CA THR A 64 5.36 10.03 -9.79
C THR A 64 6.62 10.87 -9.61
N VAL A 65 6.44 12.06 -9.05
CA VAL A 65 7.55 12.98 -8.75
C VAL A 65 7.64 13.12 -7.25
N ASP A 66 8.86 13.03 -6.72
CA ASP A 66 9.15 13.49 -5.36
C ASP A 66 9.57 14.98 -5.44
N PRO A 67 8.75 15.91 -4.93
CA PRO A 67 9.05 17.33 -5.03
C PRO A 67 10.28 17.78 -4.23
N ASN A 68 10.79 16.97 -3.29
CA ASN A 68 11.97 17.32 -2.51
C ASN A 68 13.29 17.05 -3.25
N SER A 69 13.26 16.25 -4.31
CA SER A 69 14.44 15.80 -5.06
C SER A 69 14.37 16.11 -6.56
N ALA A 70 13.19 16.42 -7.09
CA ALA A 70 12.99 16.70 -8.50
C ALA A 70 13.34 18.15 -8.89
N THR A 71 13.75 18.34 -10.14
CA THR A 71 13.99 19.65 -10.75
C THR A 71 12.96 19.91 -11.84
N SER A 72 12.28 21.06 -11.76
CA SER A 72 11.29 21.48 -12.76
C SER A 72 11.95 21.70 -14.12
N GLY A 73 11.35 21.15 -15.18
CA GLY A 73 11.82 21.33 -16.54
C GLY A 73 11.15 20.39 -17.53
N ASN A 74 11.57 20.48 -18.79
CA ASN A 74 11.14 19.59 -19.87
C ASN A 74 12.23 18.56 -20.15
N TRP A 75 11.84 17.30 -20.19
CA TRP A 75 12.75 16.16 -20.36
C TRP A 75 12.29 15.35 -21.57
N ASN A 76 13.22 15.08 -22.50
CA ASN A 76 12.95 14.21 -23.62
C ASN A 76 13.45 12.80 -23.27
N ILE A 77 12.55 11.83 -23.31
CA ILE A 77 12.83 10.44 -22.97
C ILE A 77 12.52 9.58 -24.20
N GLU A 78 13.48 8.73 -24.58
CA GLU A 78 13.32 7.74 -25.63
C GLU A 78 13.47 6.34 -25.02
N VAL A 79 12.46 5.49 -25.21
CA VAL A 79 12.45 4.12 -24.71
C VAL A 79 12.86 3.19 -25.86
N ILE A 80 14.07 2.64 -25.77
CA ILE A 80 14.63 1.75 -26.80
C ILE A 80 14.11 0.31 -26.63
N GLU A 81 14.19 -0.21 -25.40
CA GLU A 81 13.76 -1.56 -25.06
C GLU A 81 13.26 -1.63 -23.61
N LEU A 82 12.29 -2.50 -23.34
CA LEU A 82 11.79 -2.76 -21.99
C LEU A 82 12.62 -3.85 -21.32
N ALA A 83 12.86 -3.69 -20.02
CA ALA A 83 13.45 -4.76 -19.22
C ALA A 83 12.54 -6.00 -19.24
N GLN A 84 13.11 -7.13 -19.67
CA GLN A 84 12.42 -8.41 -19.73
C GLN A 84 12.87 -9.32 -18.58
N LYS A 85 11.98 -10.23 -18.16
CA LYS A 85 12.36 -11.33 -17.28
C LYS A 85 12.89 -12.48 -18.12
N ALA A 86 14.00 -13.09 -17.68
CA ALA A 86 14.45 -14.34 -18.28
C ALA A 86 13.39 -15.43 -18.04
N ALA A 87 13.08 -16.19 -19.10
CA ALA A 87 12.19 -17.33 -19.04
C ALA A 87 12.85 -18.51 -19.75
N ALA A 88 12.81 -19.68 -19.12
CA ALA A 88 13.22 -20.94 -19.71
C ALA A 88 12.02 -21.88 -19.71
N ILE A 89 11.74 -22.51 -20.85
CA ILE A 89 10.61 -23.42 -21.03
C ILE A 89 11.17 -24.77 -21.45
N THR A 90 10.78 -25.83 -20.75
CA THR A 90 11.18 -27.21 -21.09
C THR A 90 10.48 -27.67 -22.37
N ASN A 91 11.01 -28.68 -23.05
CA ASN A 91 10.36 -29.32 -24.21
C ASN A 91 9.03 -30.02 -23.89
N GLY A 92 8.61 -30.04 -22.62
CA GLY A 92 7.34 -30.58 -22.16
C GLY A 92 7.46 -31.99 -21.62
N PHE A 93 6.49 -32.34 -20.77
CA PHE A 93 6.31 -33.67 -20.22
C PHE A 93 4.91 -34.17 -20.59
N PRO A 94 4.69 -35.49 -20.78
CA PRO A 94 3.38 -36.06 -21.13
C PRO A 94 2.26 -35.75 -20.12
N ASP A 95 2.63 -35.58 -18.85
CA ASP A 95 1.73 -35.27 -17.74
C ASP A 95 2.50 -34.55 -16.62
N LYS A 96 1.77 -33.96 -15.66
CA LYS A 96 2.37 -33.14 -14.60
C LYS A 96 2.74 -33.93 -13.33
N ASP A 97 2.10 -35.09 -13.12
CA ASP A 97 1.98 -35.76 -11.81
C ASP A 97 2.48 -37.21 -11.79
N LYS A 98 2.84 -37.80 -12.94
CA LYS A 98 3.26 -39.21 -13.07
C LYS A 98 4.60 -39.35 -13.76
N THR A 99 4.83 -38.63 -14.85
CA THR A 99 6.08 -38.70 -15.60
C THR A 99 7.22 -38.15 -14.73
N GLN A 100 8.25 -38.97 -14.56
CA GLN A 100 9.44 -38.61 -13.80
C GLN A 100 10.38 -37.75 -14.64
N VAL A 101 10.75 -36.60 -14.09
CA VAL A 101 11.71 -35.63 -14.65
C VAL A 101 13.15 -36.07 -14.39
N GLY A 102 13.40 -36.70 -13.24
CA GLY A 102 14.73 -37.16 -12.81
C GLY A 102 15.01 -36.88 -11.34
N ILE A 103 16.18 -37.32 -10.86
CA ILE A 103 16.67 -37.14 -9.48
C ILE A 103 18.03 -36.44 -9.57
N GLY A 104 18.28 -35.47 -8.68
CA GLY A 104 19.54 -34.72 -8.67
C GLY A 104 19.40 -33.34 -8.05
N TYR A 105 20.39 -32.48 -8.31
CA TYR A 105 20.41 -31.10 -7.85
C TYR A 105 20.09 -30.15 -9.00
N PHE A 106 19.10 -29.29 -8.79
CA PHE A 106 18.77 -28.18 -9.66
C PHE A 106 19.40 -26.90 -9.09
N LYS A 107 20.38 -26.34 -9.81
CA LYS A 107 21.15 -25.18 -9.38
C LYS A 107 20.88 -23.99 -10.30
N PHE A 108 20.56 -22.83 -9.74
CA PHE A 108 20.31 -21.62 -10.51
C PHE A 108 20.73 -20.36 -9.75
N GLU A 109 21.16 -19.34 -10.49
CA GLU A 109 21.54 -18.05 -9.92
C GLU A 109 20.32 -17.18 -9.66
N THR A 110 20.26 -16.58 -8.48
CA THR A 110 19.26 -15.57 -8.10
C THR A 110 19.96 -14.26 -7.75
N LYS A 111 19.20 -13.18 -7.55
CA LYS A 111 19.76 -11.89 -7.09
C LYS A 111 20.45 -11.99 -5.73
N ASP A 112 20.05 -12.97 -4.92
CA ASP A 112 20.57 -13.21 -3.58
C ASP A 112 21.70 -14.26 -3.55
N GLY A 113 22.13 -14.73 -4.73
CA GLY A 113 23.17 -15.74 -4.92
C GLY A 113 22.64 -17.06 -5.48
N THR A 114 23.50 -18.07 -5.47
CA THR A 114 23.19 -19.36 -6.05
C THR A 114 22.25 -20.18 -5.18
N ARG A 115 21.15 -20.64 -5.76
CA ARG A 115 20.17 -21.50 -5.12
C ARG A 115 20.31 -22.93 -5.62
N GLU A 116 20.30 -23.89 -4.70
CA GLU A 116 20.35 -25.33 -4.98
C GLU A 116 19.09 -26.01 -4.42
N VAL A 117 18.39 -26.75 -5.27
CA VAL A 117 17.17 -27.49 -4.94
C VAL A 117 17.42 -28.97 -5.21
N TYR A 118 17.22 -29.81 -4.20
CA TYR A 118 17.37 -31.25 -4.34
C TYR A 118 16.06 -31.94 -4.73
N ILE A 119 16.10 -32.71 -5.81
CA ILE A 119 14.99 -33.51 -6.32
C ILE A 119 15.29 -34.99 -6.05
N ASN A 120 14.38 -35.67 -5.38
CA ASN A 120 14.45 -37.09 -5.00
C ASN A 120 13.25 -37.88 -5.57
N GLY A 121 13.19 -39.19 -5.30
CA GLY A 121 12.12 -40.05 -5.84
C GLY A 121 10.69 -39.72 -5.39
N GLY A 122 10.51 -38.87 -4.37
CA GLY A 122 9.19 -38.43 -3.88
C GLY A 122 8.69 -37.12 -4.49
N ASN A 123 9.55 -36.32 -5.13
CA ASN A 123 9.18 -35.04 -5.76
C ASN A 123 9.73 -34.90 -7.20
N ASN A 124 9.97 -36.02 -7.89
CA ASN A 124 10.56 -36.08 -9.22
C ASN A 124 9.56 -35.94 -10.38
N THR A 125 8.34 -35.46 -10.15
CA THR A 125 7.37 -35.11 -11.20
C THR A 125 7.45 -33.62 -11.52
N LEU A 126 6.87 -33.17 -12.63
CA LEU A 126 6.88 -31.74 -12.99
C LEU A 126 6.26 -30.87 -11.88
N GLU A 127 5.15 -31.33 -11.29
CA GLU A 127 4.49 -30.67 -10.17
C GLU A 127 5.36 -30.68 -8.90
N GLY A 128 6.04 -31.80 -8.61
CA GLY A 128 6.95 -31.92 -7.48
C GLY A 128 8.18 -31.01 -7.59
N VAL A 129 8.78 -30.91 -8.78
CA VAL A 129 9.91 -30.03 -9.06
C VAL A 129 9.49 -28.57 -8.97
N ALA A 130 8.34 -28.19 -9.53
CA ALA A 130 7.82 -26.83 -9.44
C ALA A 130 7.56 -26.41 -7.99
N ALA A 131 7.00 -27.30 -7.17
CA ALA A 131 6.81 -27.05 -5.74
C ALA A 131 8.15 -26.86 -5.01
N ALA A 132 9.17 -27.69 -5.32
CA ALA A 132 10.49 -27.59 -4.70
C ALA A 132 11.29 -26.33 -5.10
N ILE A 133 11.06 -25.80 -6.32
CA ILE A 133 11.67 -24.53 -6.76
C ILE A 133 11.00 -23.33 -6.07
N ASN A 134 9.69 -23.39 -5.86
CA ASN A 134 8.89 -22.28 -5.33
C ASN A 134 8.79 -22.22 -3.80
N SER A 135 9.18 -23.28 -3.08
CA SER A 135 9.23 -23.31 -1.60
C SER A 135 10.30 -22.41 -1.03
#